data_AF-A0A5S9R3N2-F1
#
_entry.id   AF-A0A5S9R3N2-F1
#
_cell.length_a   1.000
_cell.length_b   1.000
_cell.length_c   1.000
_cell.angle_alpha   90.00
_cell.angle_beta   90.00
_cell.angle_gamma   90.00
#
_symmetry.space_group_name_H-M   'P 1'
#
loop_
_entity.id
_entity.type
_entity.pdbx_description
1 polymer ?
#
loop_
_entity_poly.entity_id
_entity_poly.type
_entity_poly.pdbx_seq_one_letter_code
_entity_poly.pdbx_strand_id
1 'polypeptide(L)'
;MEVLPTRGDDALQTYRSVVWCIEVRDPAKILVDDSVGERTQGTVSAVAASYGCIFDCCYDDDEVDEIPYYQWMIRVPQAEHRRRTTEDIPRVIDAVRSALQSALPAPFDDWLCYPHAEISYSNAVSDYLRNAYADLLDVFDARFLPRRRDGAEALEPTATYYGDRLSDGSLVATYNLWLCEEPGGHRWSVLNVGLVPDVLPGVPVGRTRVAVDQPVLLAPRPTMHCTWTWMASLRVGGFNDHVGNPGVISTQPADGARYQWQAADPTRLADMIERDLRLLFPMMW
;
A
#
# COMPACT_ATOMS: atom_id res chain seq x y z
N MET A 1 20.38 -2.01 13.93
CA MET A 1 19.36 -0.96 14.10
C MET A 1 19.01 -0.51 12.70
N GLU A 2 17.80 -0.81 12.21
CA GLU A 2 17.40 -0.34 10.88
C GLU A 2 17.30 1.19 10.90
N VAL A 3 17.82 1.84 9.85
CA VAL A 3 17.80 3.29 9.69
C VAL A 3 16.47 3.68 9.07
N LEU A 4 15.84 4.72 9.61
CA LEU A 4 14.56 5.23 9.11
C LEU A 4 14.73 5.71 7.64
N PRO A 5 13.82 5.33 6.72
CA PRO A 5 13.89 5.79 5.33
C PRO A 5 13.88 7.32 5.21
N THR A 6 14.58 7.85 4.21
CA THR A 6 14.69 9.28 3.91
C THR A 6 14.07 9.60 2.56
N ARG A 7 13.39 10.75 2.41
CA ARG A 7 12.75 11.14 1.13
C ARG A 7 13.78 11.67 0.13
N GLY A 8 13.54 11.48 -1.18
CA GLY A 8 14.32 12.04 -2.28
C GLY A 8 14.87 11.00 -3.27
N ASP A 9 15.25 11.43 -4.47
CA ASP A 9 15.67 10.55 -5.57
C ASP A 9 16.98 9.80 -5.25
N ASP A 10 17.92 10.46 -4.58
CA ASP A 10 19.18 9.84 -4.15
C ASP A 10 18.94 8.67 -3.17
N ALA A 11 17.83 8.72 -2.41
CA ALA A 11 17.48 7.68 -1.45
C ALA A 11 16.99 6.39 -2.12
N LEU A 12 16.54 6.44 -3.38
CA LEU A 12 16.11 5.26 -4.15
C LEU A 12 17.20 4.18 -4.20
N GLN A 13 18.48 4.57 -4.14
CA GLN A 13 19.59 3.62 -4.16
C GLN A 13 19.73 2.77 -2.89
N THR A 14 19.02 3.14 -1.83
CA THR A 14 19.08 2.52 -0.50
C THR A 14 17.89 1.63 -0.15
N TYR A 15 16.80 1.73 -0.91
CA TYR A 15 15.59 0.94 -0.65
C TYR A 15 15.75 -0.52 -1.10
N ARG A 16 14.93 -1.42 -0.53
CA ARG A 16 14.87 -2.83 -0.93
C ARG A 16 14.27 -3.01 -2.34
N SER A 17 13.37 -2.11 -2.72
CA SER A 17 12.77 -2.03 -4.05
C SER A 17 12.44 -0.59 -4.41
N VAL A 18 12.35 -0.32 -5.71
CA VAL A 18 11.94 0.96 -6.27
C VAL A 18 10.75 0.72 -7.19
N VAL A 19 9.69 1.51 -7.02
CA VAL A 19 8.55 1.51 -7.95
C VAL A 19 8.91 2.34 -9.18
N TRP A 20 8.70 1.77 -10.35
CA TRP A 20 8.89 2.39 -11.65
C TRP A 20 7.57 2.51 -12.37
N CYS A 21 7.33 3.67 -12.96
CA CYS A 21 6.19 3.93 -13.82
C CYS A 21 6.62 3.81 -15.29
N ILE A 22 5.79 3.15 -16.06
CA ILE A 22 5.77 3.21 -17.52
C ILE A 22 4.48 3.93 -17.87
N GLU A 23 4.57 5.07 -18.55
CA GLU A 23 3.42 5.90 -18.87
C GLU A 23 3.35 6.15 -20.38
N VAL A 24 2.13 6.18 -20.89
CA VAL A 24 1.83 6.57 -22.27
C VAL A 24 0.63 7.52 -22.28
N ARG A 25 0.71 8.56 -23.12
CA ARG A 25 -0.38 9.52 -23.34
C ARG A 25 -1.17 9.13 -24.59
N ASP A 26 -2.49 9.25 -24.52
CA ASP A 26 -3.40 8.93 -25.64
C ASP A 26 -4.24 10.15 -26.05
N PRO A 27 -3.63 11.20 -26.63
CA PRO A 27 -4.34 12.39 -27.06
C PRO A 27 -5.36 12.12 -28.18
N ALA A 28 -5.14 11.06 -28.96
CA ALA A 28 -6.04 10.64 -30.03
C ALA A 28 -7.21 9.78 -29.52
N LYS A 29 -7.22 9.45 -28.21
CA LYS A 29 -8.23 8.59 -27.56
C LYS A 29 -8.42 7.28 -28.32
N ILE A 30 -7.33 6.64 -28.74
CA ILE A 30 -7.33 5.39 -29.52
C ILE A 30 -7.66 4.17 -28.65
N LEU A 31 -7.31 4.21 -27.36
CA LEU A 31 -7.51 3.09 -26.45
C LEU A 31 -8.97 2.99 -25.98
N VAL A 32 -9.73 4.11 -26.01
CA VAL A 32 -11.19 4.34 -25.81
C VAL A 32 -11.91 3.54 -24.71
N ASP A 33 -11.22 2.75 -23.91
CA ASP A 33 -11.79 1.75 -23.01
C ASP A 33 -10.94 1.66 -21.74
N ASP A 34 -11.63 1.78 -20.60
CA ASP A 34 -11.14 1.70 -19.23
C ASP A 34 -10.66 0.28 -18.83
N SER A 35 -10.49 -0.63 -19.80
CA SER A 35 -10.00 -2.01 -19.62
C SER A 35 -8.54 -2.21 -20.00
N VAL A 36 -7.77 -1.15 -20.27
CA VAL A 36 -6.35 -1.27 -20.68
C VAL A 36 -5.55 -2.00 -19.61
N GLY A 37 -5.75 -1.68 -18.34
CA GLY A 37 -5.15 -2.35 -17.20
C GLY A 37 -5.48 -3.84 -17.17
N GLU A 38 -6.76 -4.18 -17.25
CA GLU A 38 -7.23 -5.59 -17.25
C GLU A 38 -6.63 -6.40 -18.41
N ARG A 39 -6.63 -5.84 -19.63
CA ARG A 39 -6.12 -6.52 -20.83
C ARG A 39 -4.61 -6.72 -20.80
N THR A 40 -3.88 -5.78 -20.19
CA THR A 40 -2.40 -5.82 -20.16
C THR A 40 -1.85 -6.52 -18.91
N GLN A 41 -2.65 -6.66 -17.85
CA GLN A 41 -2.24 -7.23 -16.55
C GLN A 41 -1.52 -8.57 -16.70
N GLY A 42 -2.08 -9.52 -17.46
CA GLY A 42 -1.47 -10.84 -17.63
C GLY A 42 -0.08 -10.79 -18.27
N THR A 43 0.06 -9.98 -19.33
CA THR A 43 1.33 -9.79 -20.05
C THR A 43 2.36 -9.08 -19.17
N VAL A 44 1.99 -7.97 -18.55
CA VAL A 44 2.88 -7.16 -17.71
C VAL A 44 3.34 -7.96 -16.50
N SER A 45 2.41 -8.66 -15.83
CA SER A 45 2.72 -9.51 -14.67
C SER A 45 3.69 -10.63 -15.04
N ALA A 46 3.49 -11.30 -16.17
CA ALA A 46 4.36 -12.39 -16.62
C ALA A 46 5.79 -11.89 -16.93
N VAL A 47 5.92 -10.76 -17.62
CA VAL A 47 7.22 -10.17 -17.92
C VAL A 47 7.91 -9.71 -16.65
N ALA A 48 7.23 -8.94 -15.78
CA ALA A 48 7.79 -8.49 -14.51
C ALA A 48 8.25 -9.66 -13.63
N ALA A 49 7.42 -10.69 -13.49
CA ALA A 49 7.72 -11.88 -12.70
C ALA A 49 8.95 -12.65 -13.21
N SER A 50 9.21 -12.65 -14.52
CA SER A 50 10.41 -13.30 -15.10
C SER A 50 11.73 -12.66 -14.62
N TYR A 51 11.68 -11.43 -14.11
CA TYR A 51 12.80 -10.73 -13.47
C TYR A 51 12.70 -10.68 -11.94
N GLY A 52 11.74 -11.40 -11.34
CA GLY A 52 11.46 -11.31 -9.90
C GLY A 52 10.87 -9.97 -9.47
N CYS A 53 10.29 -9.21 -10.41
CA CYS A 53 9.59 -7.96 -10.13
C CYS A 53 8.09 -8.20 -9.95
N ILE A 54 7.40 -7.24 -9.34
CA ILE A 54 5.95 -7.32 -9.08
C ILE A 54 5.27 -6.23 -9.90
N PHE A 55 4.22 -6.59 -10.63
CA PHE A 55 3.28 -5.62 -11.20
C PHE A 55 2.30 -5.20 -10.10
N ASP A 56 2.31 -3.92 -9.72
CA ASP A 56 1.47 -3.42 -8.63
C ASP A 56 0.06 -3.10 -9.14
N CYS A 57 -0.06 -2.19 -10.13
CA CYS A 57 -1.33 -1.81 -10.73
C CYS A 57 -1.13 -1.08 -12.08
N CYS A 58 -2.24 -0.84 -12.78
CA CYS A 58 -2.32 0.09 -13.90
C CYS A 58 -3.35 1.17 -13.57
N TYR A 59 -3.03 2.43 -13.85
CA TYR A 59 -4.00 3.53 -13.94
C TYR A 59 -4.40 3.68 -15.40
N ASP A 60 -5.70 3.61 -15.67
CA ASP A 60 -6.27 3.63 -17.01
C ASP A 60 -7.56 4.44 -17.14
N ASP A 61 -7.99 5.11 -16.08
CA ASP A 61 -9.18 5.98 -16.00
C ASP A 61 -8.84 7.47 -15.77
N ASP A 62 -7.54 7.82 -15.75
CA ASP A 62 -7.08 9.18 -15.47
C ASP A 62 -6.83 10.02 -16.73
N GLU A 63 -6.92 11.34 -16.57
CA GLU A 63 -6.56 12.34 -17.59
C GLU A 63 -5.77 13.51 -16.99
N VAL A 64 -4.86 14.09 -17.79
CA VAL A 64 -4.22 15.37 -17.46
C VAL A 64 -4.47 16.31 -18.63
N ASP A 65 -4.94 17.52 -18.33
CA ASP A 65 -5.31 18.50 -19.36
C ASP A 65 -6.26 17.91 -20.43
N GLU A 66 -7.24 17.10 -20.00
CA GLU A 66 -8.21 16.37 -20.86
C GLU A 66 -7.60 15.30 -21.80
N ILE A 67 -6.31 14.98 -21.59
CA ILE A 67 -5.59 13.93 -22.32
C ILE A 67 -5.52 12.67 -21.44
N PRO A 68 -6.17 11.57 -21.86
CA PRO A 68 -6.07 10.29 -21.18
C PRO A 68 -4.62 9.82 -21.11
N TYR A 69 -4.27 9.20 -19.99
CA TYR A 69 -2.98 8.54 -19.86
C TYR A 69 -3.14 7.18 -19.20
N TYR A 70 -2.20 6.30 -19.55
CA TYR A 70 -2.14 4.96 -19.01
C TYR A 70 -0.80 4.77 -18.35
N GLN A 71 -0.80 4.31 -17.11
CA GLN A 71 0.42 4.17 -16.32
C GLN A 71 0.48 2.81 -15.63
N TRP A 72 1.54 2.05 -15.92
CA TRP A 72 1.82 0.76 -15.28
C TRP A 72 2.89 0.94 -14.21
N MET A 73 2.61 0.47 -13.00
CA MET A 73 3.56 0.52 -11.88
C MET A 73 4.19 -0.85 -11.64
N ILE A 74 5.52 -0.87 -11.65
CA ILE A 74 6.34 -2.08 -11.44
C ILE A 74 7.22 -1.88 -10.22
N ARG A 75 7.08 -2.74 -9.23
CA ARG A 75 7.99 -2.81 -8.09
C ARG A 75 9.22 -3.62 -8.49
N VAL A 76 10.35 -2.92 -8.59
CA VAL A 76 11.62 -3.49 -9.04
C VAL A 76 12.54 -3.72 -7.83
N PRO A 77 12.95 -4.97 -7.54
CA PRO A 77 13.94 -5.23 -6.49
C PRO A 77 15.24 -4.49 -6.75
N GLN A 78 15.96 -4.12 -5.69
CA GLN A 78 17.12 -3.25 -5.82
C GLN A 78 18.23 -3.79 -6.71
N ALA A 79 18.39 -5.12 -6.76
CA ALA A 79 19.35 -5.76 -7.64
C ALA A 79 19.03 -5.53 -9.12
N GLU A 80 17.75 -5.59 -9.50
CA GLU A 80 17.31 -5.33 -10.88
C GLU A 80 17.26 -3.82 -11.18
N HIS A 81 16.90 -3.00 -10.19
CA HIS A 81 16.91 -1.54 -10.32
C HIS A 81 18.30 -1.01 -10.74
N ARG A 82 19.38 -1.66 -10.28
CA ARG A 82 20.76 -1.29 -10.63
C ARG A 82 21.20 -1.78 -12.01
N ARG A 83 20.46 -2.70 -12.64
CA ARG A 83 20.78 -3.22 -13.97
C ARG A 83 20.16 -2.33 -15.04
N ARG A 84 20.91 -1.29 -15.41
CA ARG A 84 20.46 -0.27 -16.37
C ARG A 84 20.70 -0.66 -17.83
N THR A 85 19.86 -0.13 -18.70
CA THR A 85 20.09 -0.05 -20.16
C THR A 85 20.95 1.18 -20.48
N THR A 86 21.19 1.44 -21.76
CA THR A 86 21.86 2.66 -22.23
C THR A 86 21.01 3.92 -22.06
N GLU A 87 19.70 3.78 -21.89
CA GLU A 87 18.75 4.87 -21.62
C GLU A 87 18.59 5.16 -20.11
N ASP A 88 19.45 4.56 -19.28
CA ASP A 88 19.43 4.66 -17.82
C ASP A 88 18.10 4.19 -17.16
N ILE A 89 17.37 3.29 -17.81
CA ILE A 89 16.20 2.61 -17.23
C ILE A 89 16.55 1.17 -16.83
N PRO A 90 15.90 0.56 -15.81
CA PRO A 90 16.12 -0.84 -15.50
C PRO A 90 15.71 -1.75 -16.66
N ARG A 91 16.47 -2.81 -16.93
CA ARG A 91 16.22 -3.74 -18.05
C ARG A 91 14.82 -4.34 -18.05
N VAL A 92 14.26 -4.62 -16.86
CA VAL A 92 12.89 -5.10 -16.73
C VAL A 92 11.87 -4.08 -17.22
N ILE A 93 12.09 -2.78 -16.97
CA ILE A 93 11.19 -1.70 -17.40
C ILE A 93 11.21 -1.57 -18.91
N ASP A 94 12.39 -1.67 -19.52
CA ASP A 94 12.52 -1.73 -20.98
C ASP A 94 11.78 -2.94 -21.57
N ALA A 95 11.94 -4.13 -20.97
CA ALA A 95 11.25 -5.34 -21.42
C ALA A 95 9.72 -5.25 -21.28
N VAL A 96 9.22 -4.69 -20.18
CA VAL A 96 7.78 -4.45 -19.98
C VAL A 96 7.27 -3.43 -20.99
N ARG A 97 8.00 -2.33 -21.23
CA ARG A 97 7.67 -1.33 -22.25
C ARG A 97 7.55 -1.98 -23.63
N SER A 98 8.50 -2.80 -24.05
CA SER A 98 8.44 -3.52 -25.35
C SER A 98 7.25 -4.48 -25.43
N ALA A 99 6.92 -5.17 -24.34
CA ALA A 99 5.76 -6.06 -24.29
C ALA A 99 4.44 -5.27 -24.41
N LEU A 100 4.33 -4.12 -23.74
CA LEU A 100 3.19 -3.22 -23.83
C LEU A 100 3.02 -2.65 -25.24
N GLN A 101 4.10 -2.18 -25.87
CA GLN A 101 4.09 -1.71 -27.26
C GLN A 101 3.56 -2.77 -28.23
N SER A 102 3.77 -4.06 -27.94
CA SER A 102 3.26 -5.16 -28.76
C SER A 102 1.81 -5.53 -28.42
N ALA A 103 1.37 -5.27 -27.19
CA ALA A 103 0.04 -5.62 -26.70
C ALA A 103 -1.02 -4.55 -26.98
N LEU A 104 -0.61 -3.28 -27.10
CA LEU A 104 -1.52 -2.18 -27.37
C LEU A 104 -1.88 -2.12 -28.88
N PRO A 105 -3.13 -1.72 -29.22
CA PRO A 105 -3.65 -1.77 -30.59
C PRO A 105 -3.06 -0.73 -31.54
N ALA A 106 -2.26 0.22 -31.05
CA ALA A 106 -1.67 1.28 -31.84
C ALA A 106 -0.23 1.58 -31.41
N PRO A 107 0.62 2.05 -32.33
CA PRO A 107 1.93 2.57 -31.96
C PRO A 107 1.76 3.88 -31.21
N PHE A 108 2.43 3.97 -30.06
CA PHE A 108 2.59 5.20 -29.30
C PHE A 108 4.07 5.55 -29.28
N ASP A 109 4.40 6.81 -29.58
CA ASP A 109 5.78 7.27 -29.64
C ASP A 109 6.25 7.86 -28.30
N ASP A 110 5.33 8.43 -27.51
CA ASP A 110 5.64 9.15 -26.27
C ASP A 110 5.52 8.26 -25.04
N TRP A 111 6.48 7.34 -24.88
CA TRP A 111 6.62 6.53 -23.66
C TRP A 111 7.52 7.21 -22.64
N LEU A 112 7.01 7.40 -21.42
CA LEU A 112 7.79 7.88 -20.29
C LEU A 112 8.09 6.72 -19.34
N CYS A 113 9.33 6.62 -18.89
CA CYS A 113 9.77 5.60 -17.93
C CYS A 113 10.55 6.30 -16.82
N TYR A 114 10.03 6.27 -15.59
CA TYR A 114 10.63 7.00 -14.49
C TYR A 114 10.39 6.30 -13.14
N PRO A 115 11.29 6.47 -12.15
CA PRO A 115 11.06 5.97 -10.82
C PRO A 115 10.01 6.85 -10.09
N HIS A 116 9.08 6.22 -9.38
CA HIS A 116 8.11 6.93 -8.54
C HIS A 116 8.65 7.07 -7.11
N ALA A 117 9.31 8.19 -6.82
CA ALA A 117 10.02 8.40 -5.56
C ALA A 117 9.12 8.35 -4.31
N GLU A 118 7.91 8.92 -4.39
CA GLU A 118 6.99 8.98 -3.24
C GLU A 118 6.41 7.62 -2.87
N ILE A 119 5.92 6.84 -3.85
CA ILE A 119 5.46 5.47 -3.60
C ILE A 119 6.61 4.58 -3.14
N SER A 120 7.80 4.71 -3.74
CA SER A 120 8.99 3.97 -3.30
C SER A 120 9.34 4.27 -1.84
N TYR A 121 9.28 5.55 -1.43
CA TYR A 121 9.47 5.95 -0.04
C TYR A 121 8.39 5.39 0.89
N SER A 122 7.11 5.45 0.47
CA SER A 122 5.99 4.88 1.24
C SER A 122 6.18 3.38 1.48
N ASN A 123 6.57 2.62 0.45
CA ASN A 123 6.86 1.19 0.55
C ASN A 123 8.04 0.93 1.49
N ALA A 124 9.13 1.72 1.41
CA ALA A 124 10.26 1.60 2.31
C ALA A 124 9.89 1.89 3.78
N VAL A 125 9.01 2.87 4.03
CA VAL A 125 8.47 3.16 5.36
C VAL A 125 7.59 2.02 5.86
N SER A 126 6.75 1.45 4.99
CA SER A 126 5.92 0.30 5.31
C SER A 126 6.77 -0.90 5.72
N ASP A 127 7.81 -1.24 4.95
CA ASP A 127 8.75 -2.33 5.26
C ASP A 127 9.44 -2.11 6.62
N TYR A 128 9.94 -0.89 6.85
CA TYR A 128 10.58 -0.52 8.12
C TYR A 128 9.63 -0.75 9.31
N LEU A 129 8.39 -0.26 9.20
CA LEU A 129 7.40 -0.36 10.26
C LEU A 129 6.97 -1.81 10.50
N ARG A 130 6.79 -2.60 9.43
CA ARG A 130 6.46 -4.02 9.54
C ARG A 130 7.56 -4.79 10.27
N ASN A 131 8.83 -4.53 9.95
CA ASN A 131 9.95 -5.13 10.68
C ASN A 131 10.01 -4.66 12.15
N ALA A 132 9.82 -3.36 12.39
CA ALA A 132 9.91 -2.78 13.73
C ALA A 132 8.80 -3.28 14.67
N TYR A 133 7.66 -3.70 14.13
CA TYR A 133 6.50 -4.19 14.87
C TYR A 133 6.15 -5.66 14.55
N ALA A 134 7.12 -6.46 14.09
CA ALA A 134 6.90 -7.86 13.71
C ALA A 134 6.30 -8.71 14.86
N ASP A 135 6.66 -8.42 16.11
CA ASP A 135 6.09 -9.07 17.31
C ASP A 135 4.57 -8.89 17.46
N LEU A 136 4.03 -7.81 16.92
CA LEU A 136 2.59 -7.56 16.82
C LEU A 136 2.05 -8.08 15.48
N LEU A 137 2.65 -7.62 14.37
CA LEU A 137 2.05 -7.75 13.05
C LEU A 137 2.12 -9.17 12.50
N ASP A 138 3.16 -9.95 12.81
CA ASP A 138 3.27 -11.35 12.36
C ASP A 138 2.16 -12.22 12.96
N VAL A 139 1.72 -11.90 14.20
CA VAL A 139 0.59 -12.59 14.85
C VAL A 139 -0.70 -12.37 14.06
N PHE A 140 -0.92 -11.14 13.60
CA PHE A 140 -2.09 -10.78 12.80
C PHE A 140 -2.00 -11.34 11.39
N ASP A 141 -0.84 -11.27 10.76
CA ASP A 141 -0.61 -11.81 9.43
C ASP A 141 -0.86 -13.32 9.39
N ALA A 142 -0.25 -14.06 10.33
CA ALA A 142 -0.47 -15.51 10.46
C ALA A 142 -1.94 -15.86 10.73
N ARG A 143 -2.65 -15.00 11.46
CA ARG A 143 -4.04 -15.25 11.84
C ARG A 143 -5.02 -14.90 10.73
N PHE A 144 -4.87 -13.77 10.06
CA PHE A 144 -5.94 -13.21 9.23
C PHE A 144 -5.64 -13.26 7.72
N LEU A 145 -4.38 -13.33 7.28
CA LEU A 145 -4.07 -13.46 5.84
C LEU A 145 -4.72 -14.69 5.18
N PRO A 146 -4.73 -15.89 5.80
CA PRO A 146 -5.31 -17.08 5.19
C PRO A 146 -6.84 -17.05 5.08
N ARG A 147 -7.48 -16.00 5.58
CA ARG A 147 -8.93 -15.87 5.74
C ARG A 147 -9.51 -14.71 4.96
N ARG A 148 -8.64 -14.04 4.22
CA ARG A 148 -9.01 -13.03 3.26
C ARG A 148 -9.71 -13.69 2.09
N ARG A 149 -10.60 -12.93 1.47
CA ARG A 149 -11.48 -13.39 0.39
C ARG A 149 -11.99 -12.21 -0.41
N ASP A 150 -12.78 -12.52 -1.45
CA ASP A 150 -13.47 -11.51 -2.26
C ASP A 150 -12.45 -10.50 -2.86
N GLY A 151 -11.28 -11.00 -3.28
CA GLY A 151 -10.20 -10.20 -3.87
C GLY A 151 -9.21 -9.64 -2.85
N ALA A 152 -9.52 -9.67 -1.55
CA ALA A 152 -8.60 -9.20 -0.51
C ALA A 152 -7.29 -9.99 -0.48
N GLU A 153 -7.25 -11.23 -0.97
CA GLU A 153 -6.05 -12.06 -1.06
C GLU A 153 -4.98 -11.47 -1.97
N ALA A 154 -5.40 -10.70 -2.98
CA ALA A 154 -4.50 -10.05 -3.94
C ALA A 154 -3.89 -8.74 -3.42
N LEU A 155 -4.48 -8.15 -2.38
CA LEU A 155 -3.97 -6.90 -1.79
C LEU A 155 -2.82 -7.20 -0.83
N GLU A 156 -1.76 -6.40 -0.82
CA GLU A 156 -0.71 -6.55 0.18
C GLU A 156 -1.06 -5.77 1.46
N PRO A 157 -0.84 -6.31 2.66
CA PRO A 157 -0.91 -5.54 3.89
C PRO A 157 0.14 -4.43 3.90
N THR A 158 -0.24 -3.23 4.32
CA THR A 158 0.67 -2.07 4.29
C THR A 158 0.57 -1.24 5.56
N ALA A 159 1.69 -0.68 6.00
CA ALA A 159 1.71 0.37 7.00
C ALA A 159 1.73 1.73 6.29
N THR A 160 0.55 2.36 6.23
CA THR A 160 0.34 3.60 5.48
C THR A 160 0.66 4.81 6.31
N TYR A 161 1.60 5.59 5.81
CA TYR A 161 2.10 6.81 6.44
C TYR A 161 1.25 8.04 6.05
N TYR A 162 0.94 8.92 7.01
CA TYR A 162 -0.07 9.99 6.88
C TYR A 162 0.45 11.44 6.74
N GLY A 163 1.61 11.70 6.13
CA GLY A 163 1.93 13.06 5.70
C GLY A 163 3.37 13.51 5.92
N ASP A 164 3.60 14.46 6.83
CA ASP A 164 4.95 14.97 7.16
C ASP A 164 5.43 14.41 8.50
N ARG A 165 6.76 14.38 8.67
CA ARG A 165 7.38 14.00 9.93
C ARG A 165 6.84 14.87 11.06
N LEU A 166 6.63 14.27 12.22
CA LEU A 166 6.39 14.99 13.45
C LEU A 166 7.57 15.94 13.75
N SER A 167 7.37 16.91 14.64
CA SER A 167 8.39 17.91 14.96
C SER A 167 9.69 17.32 15.52
N ASP A 168 9.63 16.11 16.08
CA ASP A 168 10.77 15.35 16.57
C ASP A 168 11.43 14.45 15.49
N GLY A 169 10.91 14.48 14.26
CA GLY A 169 11.38 13.69 13.12
C GLY A 169 10.71 12.32 12.99
N SER A 170 9.80 11.96 13.89
CA SER A 170 9.10 10.66 13.88
C SER A 170 8.03 10.58 12.78
N LEU A 171 7.75 9.37 12.30
CA LEU A 171 6.66 9.09 11.36
C LEU A 171 5.48 8.46 12.10
N VAL A 172 4.26 8.75 11.62
CA VAL A 172 3.02 8.12 12.09
C VAL A 172 2.35 7.41 10.93
N ALA A 173 2.00 6.14 11.15
CA ALA A 173 1.35 5.31 10.17
C ALA A 173 0.24 4.46 10.80
N THR A 174 -0.57 3.83 9.96
CA THR A 174 -1.55 2.82 10.37
C THR A 174 -1.31 1.56 9.56
N TYR A 175 -1.25 0.41 10.24
CA TYR A 175 -1.25 -0.87 9.54
C TYR A 175 -2.64 -1.18 9.00
N ASN A 176 -2.73 -1.62 7.76
CA ASN A 176 -3.97 -1.94 7.07
C ASN A 176 -3.91 -3.38 6.59
N LEU A 177 -4.91 -4.17 7.00
CA LEU A 177 -5.11 -5.53 6.56
C LEU A 177 -6.54 -5.68 6.01
N TRP A 178 -6.67 -5.76 4.69
CA TRP A 178 -7.93 -6.02 4.00
C TRP A 178 -8.41 -7.44 4.31
N LEU A 179 -9.67 -7.61 4.69
CA LEU A 179 -10.27 -8.91 4.99
C LEU A 179 -11.17 -9.40 3.86
N CYS A 180 -12.10 -8.56 3.40
CA CYS A 180 -12.98 -8.87 2.28
C CYS A 180 -13.60 -7.60 1.71
N GLU A 181 -14.09 -7.68 0.48
CA GLU A 181 -14.98 -6.69 -0.10
C GLU A 181 -16.43 -6.90 0.42
N GLU A 182 -17.13 -5.81 0.69
CA GLU A 182 -18.53 -5.84 1.11
C GLU A 182 -19.48 -6.10 -0.08
N PRO A 183 -20.63 -6.75 0.14
CA PRO A 183 -21.65 -6.92 -0.89
C PRO A 183 -22.08 -5.58 -1.49
N GLY A 184 -22.07 -5.49 -2.83
CA GLY A 184 -22.41 -4.29 -3.58
C GLY A 184 -21.22 -3.55 -4.21
N GLY A 185 -19.99 -4.01 -3.96
CA GLY A 185 -18.76 -3.45 -4.53
C GLY A 185 -18.33 -2.14 -3.85
N HIS A 186 -17.04 -1.81 -3.94
CA HIS A 186 -16.45 -0.51 -3.58
C HIS A 186 -16.26 -0.22 -2.08
N ARG A 187 -16.53 -1.16 -1.19
CA ARG A 187 -16.22 -1.02 0.25
C ARG A 187 -15.49 -2.25 0.76
N TRP A 188 -14.50 -2.03 1.60
CA TRP A 188 -13.66 -3.07 2.16
C TRP A 188 -13.79 -3.11 3.67
N SER A 189 -13.88 -4.31 4.20
CA SER A 189 -13.64 -4.58 5.61
C SER A 189 -12.13 -4.60 5.84
N VAL A 190 -11.62 -3.59 6.56
CA VAL A 190 -10.19 -3.41 6.83
C VAL A 190 -9.91 -3.43 8.32
N LEU A 191 -9.00 -4.32 8.72
CA LEU A 191 -8.50 -4.41 10.07
C LEU A 191 -7.26 -3.52 10.19
N ASN A 192 -7.34 -2.53 11.07
CA ASN A 192 -6.21 -1.70 11.45
C ASN A 192 -5.60 -2.19 12.76
N VAL A 193 -4.27 -2.16 12.88
CA VAL A 193 -3.55 -2.70 14.05
C VAL A 193 -2.38 -1.79 14.43
N GLY A 194 -2.13 -1.62 15.73
CA GLY A 194 -1.07 -0.74 16.22
C GLY A 194 -1.17 -0.42 17.71
N LEU A 195 -0.50 0.64 18.12
CA LEU A 195 -0.51 1.18 19.48
C LEU A 195 -1.75 2.05 19.72
N VAL A 196 -2.20 2.09 20.98
CA VAL A 196 -3.21 3.06 21.44
C VAL A 196 -2.62 4.49 21.39
N PRO A 197 -3.22 5.46 20.67
CA PRO A 197 -2.69 6.82 20.53
C PRO A 197 -2.58 7.62 21.82
N ASP A 198 -3.53 7.44 22.75
CA ASP A 198 -3.61 8.21 24.01
C ASP A 198 -2.40 8.04 24.94
N VAL A 199 -1.56 7.05 24.67
CA VAL A 199 -0.35 6.74 25.45
C VAL A 199 0.91 7.34 24.81
N LEU A 200 0.81 7.96 23.63
CA LEU A 200 1.95 8.41 22.84
C LEU A 200 2.21 9.91 23.01
N PRO A 201 3.27 10.31 23.73
CA PRO A 201 3.62 11.72 23.90
C PRO A 201 4.00 12.34 22.55
N GLY A 202 3.40 13.48 22.21
CA GLY A 202 3.81 14.28 21.07
C GLY A 202 3.18 13.91 19.72
N VAL A 203 2.19 13.00 19.67
CA VAL A 203 1.31 12.86 18.49
C VAL A 203 0.24 13.95 18.56
N PRO A 204 0.30 15.02 17.76
CA PRO A 204 -0.68 16.08 17.82
C PRO A 204 -1.99 15.57 17.22
N VAL A 205 -2.87 15.08 18.09
CA VAL A 205 -4.26 14.77 17.80
C VAL A 205 -4.86 15.90 16.96
N GLY A 206 -5.30 15.58 15.74
CA GLY A 206 -5.93 16.53 14.81
C GLY A 206 -5.02 17.26 13.82
N ARG A 207 -3.68 17.16 13.94
CA ARG A 207 -2.74 17.62 12.87
C ARG A 207 -2.24 16.48 11.99
N THR A 208 -2.11 15.28 12.55
CA THR A 208 -1.98 14.05 11.77
C THR A 208 -3.37 13.62 11.31
N ARG A 209 -3.53 13.09 10.08
CA ARG A 209 -4.82 12.55 9.59
C ARG A 209 -5.34 11.32 10.38
N VAL A 210 -4.74 11.03 11.52
CA VAL A 210 -5.07 9.92 12.42
C VAL A 210 -6.05 10.41 13.48
N ALA A 211 -7.22 9.76 13.57
CA ALA A 211 -8.18 10.02 14.64
C ALA A 211 -7.70 9.42 15.98
N VAL A 212 -8.11 10.04 17.11
CA VAL A 212 -7.73 9.65 18.49
C VAL A 212 -7.95 8.17 18.79
N ASP A 213 -8.90 7.57 18.09
CA ASP A 213 -9.39 6.23 18.30
C ASP A 213 -8.85 5.23 17.27
N GLN A 214 -7.88 5.61 16.43
CA GLN A 214 -7.23 4.71 15.48
C GLN A 214 -5.93 4.13 16.03
N PRO A 215 -5.68 2.82 15.84
CA PRO A 215 -4.37 2.28 16.15
C PRO A 215 -3.28 2.92 15.28
N VAL A 216 -2.11 3.18 15.85
CA VAL A 216 -0.97 3.79 15.15
C VAL A 216 0.31 3.01 15.28
N LEU A 217 1.17 3.12 14.28
CA LEU A 217 2.57 2.72 14.33
C LEU A 217 3.43 3.98 14.30
N LEU A 218 4.53 3.97 15.07
CA LEU A 218 5.49 5.06 15.13
C LEU A 218 6.86 4.60 14.63
N ALA A 219 7.52 5.45 13.86
CA ALA A 219 8.89 5.24 13.42
C ALA A 219 9.78 6.41 13.86
N PRO A 220 10.84 6.20 14.66
CA PRO A 220 11.25 4.92 15.23
C PRO A 220 10.26 4.39 16.27
N ARG A 221 10.27 3.06 16.49
CA ARG A 221 9.46 2.44 17.54
C ARG A 221 9.87 2.98 18.91
N PRO A 222 8.94 3.48 19.74
CA PRO A 222 9.27 3.99 21.07
C PRO A 222 9.88 2.90 21.97
N THR A 223 10.92 3.25 22.72
CA THR A 223 11.70 2.30 23.54
C THR A 223 11.38 2.36 25.04
N MET A 224 10.43 3.19 25.49
CA MET A 224 10.13 3.31 26.91
C MET A 224 9.56 2.00 27.48
N HIS A 225 9.95 1.68 28.72
CA HIS A 225 9.65 0.46 29.49
C HIS A 225 8.17 0.32 29.91
N CYS A 226 7.25 0.52 28.97
CA CYS A 226 5.82 0.43 29.21
C CYS A 226 5.31 -0.87 28.59
N THR A 227 4.49 -1.60 29.33
CA THR A 227 3.59 -2.61 28.78
C THR A 227 2.69 -1.93 27.76
N TRP A 228 3.03 -2.06 26.48
CA TRP A 228 2.23 -1.48 25.39
C TRP A 228 0.84 -2.11 25.41
N THR A 229 -0.19 -1.27 25.34
CA THR A 229 -1.52 -1.72 24.99
C THR A 229 -1.65 -1.61 23.48
N TRP A 230 -1.87 -2.75 22.85
CA TRP A 230 -2.18 -2.83 21.43
C TRP A 230 -3.66 -2.56 21.22
N MET A 231 -3.95 -1.95 20.10
CA MET A 231 -5.29 -1.67 19.62
C MET A 231 -5.45 -2.26 18.24
N ALA A 232 -6.62 -2.84 18.01
CA ALA A 232 -7.09 -3.13 16.67
C ALA A 232 -8.43 -2.44 16.46
N SER A 233 -8.68 -2.00 15.24
CA SER A 233 -10.01 -1.52 14.84
C SER A 233 -10.41 -2.12 13.51
N LEU A 234 -11.63 -2.65 13.44
CA LEU A 234 -12.25 -3.00 12.16
C LEU A 234 -13.05 -1.81 11.67
N ARG A 235 -12.85 -1.47 10.40
CA ARG A 235 -13.62 -0.44 9.70
C ARG A 235 -14.11 -1.00 8.38
N VAL A 236 -15.31 -0.61 8.00
CA VAL A 236 -15.82 -0.76 6.63
C VAL A 236 -15.60 0.58 5.95
N GLY A 237 -14.85 0.63 4.84
CA GLY A 237 -14.59 1.87 4.12
C GLY A 237 -14.14 1.63 2.67
N GLY A 238 -14.33 2.63 1.80
CA GLY A 238 -13.80 2.59 0.43
C GLY A 238 -12.31 2.96 0.38
N PHE A 239 -11.68 2.71 -0.77
CA PHE A 239 -10.40 3.36 -1.08
C PHE A 239 -10.60 4.87 -1.14
N ASN A 240 -9.56 5.65 -0.84
CA ASN A 240 -9.56 7.04 -1.25
C ASN A 240 -9.30 7.07 -2.75
N ASP A 241 -10.34 7.24 -3.56
CA ASP A 241 -10.25 7.32 -5.03
C ASP A 241 -9.27 8.43 -5.49
N HIS A 242 -8.94 9.39 -4.63
CA HIS A 242 -8.03 10.50 -4.94
C HIS A 242 -6.54 10.25 -4.73
N VAL A 243 -6.11 9.07 -4.27
CA VAL A 243 -4.66 8.80 -4.07
C VAL A 243 -4.17 7.58 -4.84
N GLY A 244 -5.03 6.89 -5.59
CA GLY A 244 -4.67 5.80 -6.51
C GLY A 244 -3.99 4.58 -5.85
N ASN A 245 -3.59 4.67 -4.59
CA ASN A 245 -2.89 3.64 -3.89
C ASN A 245 -3.91 2.82 -3.11
N PRO A 246 -4.07 1.50 -3.39
CA PRO A 246 -4.88 0.65 -2.56
C PRO A 246 -4.41 0.69 -1.08
N GLY A 247 -3.18 1.11 -0.80
CA GLY A 247 -2.70 1.34 0.56
C GLY A 247 -3.32 2.54 1.30
N VAL A 248 -3.95 3.52 0.64
CA VAL A 248 -4.43 4.73 1.30
C VAL A 248 -5.95 4.66 1.51
N ILE A 249 -6.35 4.21 2.69
CA ILE A 249 -7.75 4.25 3.13
C ILE A 249 -8.20 5.71 3.21
N SER A 250 -9.43 5.97 2.78
CA SER A 250 -10.08 7.25 3.05
C SER A 250 -10.10 7.57 4.54
N THR A 251 -9.54 8.74 4.89
CA THR A 251 -9.66 9.31 6.24
C THR A 251 -11.03 9.95 6.45
N GLN A 252 -11.89 9.99 5.43
CA GLN A 252 -13.28 10.34 5.67
C GLN A 252 -13.89 9.29 6.61
N PRO A 253 -14.67 9.71 7.62
CA PRO A 253 -15.40 8.76 8.44
C PRO A 253 -16.29 7.97 7.50
N ALA A 254 -15.94 6.70 7.28
CA ALA A 254 -16.82 5.83 6.55
C ALA A 254 -18.12 5.70 7.35
N ASP A 255 -19.25 5.97 6.69
CA ASP A 255 -20.56 5.64 7.23
C ASP A 255 -20.62 4.11 7.42
N GLY A 256 -20.35 3.65 8.65
CA GLY A 256 -20.18 2.23 8.93
C GLY A 256 -19.97 1.91 10.40
N ALA A 257 -20.26 0.65 10.76
CA ALA A 257 -19.99 0.14 12.08
C ALA A 257 -18.47 0.07 12.31
N ARG A 258 -18.05 0.47 13.51
CA ARG A 258 -16.66 0.42 13.94
C ARG A 258 -16.53 -0.44 15.18
N TYR A 259 -15.60 -1.38 15.14
CA TYR A 259 -15.31 -2.27 16.25
C TYR A 259 -13.87 -2.06 16.70
N GLN A 260 -13.64 -2.12 18.01
CA GLN A 260 -12.35 -1.87 18.61
C GLN A 260 -12.05 -2.86 19.70
N TRP A 261 -10.80 -3.31 19.74
CA TRP A 261 -10.29 -4.23 20.75
C TRP A 261 -8.95 -3.73 21.25
N GLN A 262 -8.67 -3.99 22.52
CA GLN A 262 -7.39 -3.65 23.14
C GLN A 262 -6.90 -4.77 24.04
N ALA A 263 -5.60 -5.07 23.96
CA ALA A 263 -4.94 -5.99 24.88
C ALA A 263 -3.43 -5.71 24.93
N ALA A 264 -2.77 -6.09 26.03
CA ALA A 264 -1.32 -5.97 26.16
C ALA A 264 -0.54 -7.07 25.41
N ASP A 265 -1.19 -8.20 25.14
CA ASP A 265 -0.62 -9.34 24.41
C ASP A 265 -1.24 -9.40 22.99
N PRO A 266 -0.41 -9.33 21.92
CA PRO A 266 -0.85 -9.48 20.54
C PRO A 266 -1.68 -10.75 20.27
N THR A 267 -1.31 -11.88 20.90
CA THR A 267 -2.00 -13.17 20.66
C THR A 267 -3.41 -13.12 21.21
N ARG A 268 -3.55 -12.68 22.48
CA ARG A 268 -4.85 -12.46 23.10
C ARG A 268 -5.71 -11.48 22.31
N LEU A 269 -5.11 -10.40 21.77
CA LEU A 269 -5.84 -9.44 20.94
C LEU A 269 -6.41 -10.11 19.68
N ALA A 270 -5.58 -10.88 18.96
CA ALA A 270 -6.01 -11.60 17.77
C ALA A 270 -7.09 -12.65 18.08
N ASP A 271 -7.00 -13.38 19.20
CA ASP A 271 -8.01 -14.35 19.64
C ASP A 271 -9.37 -13.69 19.91
N MET A 272 -9.36 -12.52 20.57
CA MET A 272 -10.58 -11.75 20.83
C MET A 272 -11.24 -11.31 19.52
N ILE A 273 -10.45 -10.80 18.57
CA ILE A 273 -10.94 -10.34 17.27
C ILE A 273 -11.51 -11.51 16.48
N GLU A 274 -10.80 -12.63 16.35
CA GLU A 274 -11.31 -13.80 15.61
C GLU A 274 -12.64 -14.30 16.18
N ARG A 275 -12.73 -14.43 17.51
CA ARG A 275 -13.97 -14.85 18.16
C ARG A 275 -15.12 -13.90 17.85
N ASP A 276 -14.87 -12.59 17.98
CA ASP A 276 -15.91 -11.59 17.81
C ASP A 276 -16.29 -11.42 16.33
N LEU A 277 -15.35 -11.50 15.39
CA LEU A 277 -15.61 -11.48 13.95
C LEU A 277 -16.48 -12.67 13.51
N ARG A 278 -16.26 -13.87 14.06
CA ARG A 278 -17.13 -15.02 13.79
C ARG A 278 -18.57 -14.82 14.25
N LEU A 279 -18.77 -14.04 15.31
CA LEU A 279 -20.11 -13.74 15.85
C LEU A 279 -20.79 -12.61 15.08
N LEU A 280 -20.03 -11.56 14.74
CA LEU A 280 -20.53 -10.35 14.08
C LEU A 280 -20.71 -10.55 12.57
N PHE A 281 -19.83 -11.34 11.96
CA PHE A 281 -19.76 -11.59 10.53
C PHE A 281 -19.61 -13.09 10.25
N PRO A 282 -20.62 -13.92 10.59
CA PRO A 282 -20.55 -15.37 10.40
C PRO A 282 -20.43 -15.74 8.92
N MET A 283 -20.90 -14.88 8.03
CA MET A 283 -20.76 -15.07 6.59
C MET A 283 -19.35 -14.73 6.09
N MET A 284 -18.49 -14.07 6.89
CA MET A 284 -17.10 -13.70 6.58
C MET A 284 -16.07 -14.78 6.92
N TRP A 285 -16.46 -15.82 7.65
CA TRP A 285 -15.55 -16.67 8.41
C TRP A 285 -15.80 -18.17 8.28
#